data_AF-A0A2E1V3Y4-F1
#
_entry.id   AF-A0A2E1V3Y4-F1
#
_cell.length_a   1.000
_cell.length_b   1.000
_cell.length_c   1.000
_cell.angle_alpha   90.00
_cell.angle_beta   90.00
_cell.angle_gamma   90.00
#
_symmetry.space_group_name_H-M   'P 1'
#
loop_
_entity.id
_entity.type
_entity.pdbx_description
1 polymer ?
#
loop_
_entity_poly.entity_id
_entity_poly.type
_entity_poly.pdbx_seq_one_letter_code
_entity_poly.pdbx_strand_id
1 'polypeptide(L)'
;MVMTEDNAVDPTLDPTAQQEPQRLFPDAPTDEPVWTVAHTVMGQSISFDVWRSLIKTEMVDQSDIKSNHRKAILRKTEKTLHRAVKIGMGKLNEAQMEQTRWNAFIILVDRALGNNHLKVRGDDSLCDALIDAADGFQKA
;
A
#
# COMPACT_ATOMS: atom_id res chain seq x y z
N MET A 1 18.12 -31.57 -19.97
CA MET A 1 17.83 -31.44 -18.53
C MET A 1 17.24 -30.06 -18.32
N VAL A 2 15.95 -29.99 -18.05
CA VAL A 2 15.25 -28.73 -17.76
C VAL A 2 15.68 -28.31 -16.36
N MET A 3 16.45 -27.23 -16.26
CA MET A 3 16.74 -26.58 -14.98
C MET A 3 15.44 -25.90 -14.55
N THR A 4 14.70 -26.55 -13.66
CA THR A 4 13.52 -25.98 -13.01
C THR A 4 13.93 -24.74 -12.24
N GLU A 5 13.27 -23.64 -12.59
CA GLU A 5 13.39 -22.34 -11.96
C GLU A 5 13.29 -22.47 -10.44
N ASP A 6 14.27 -21.89 -9.74
CA ASP A 6 14.19 -21.63 -8.31
C ASP A 6 12.94 -20.79 -8.04
N ASN A 7 11.86 -21.46 -7.66
CA ASN A 7 10.72 -20.87 -6.98
C ASN A 7 11.20 -20.49 -5.57
N ALA A 8 12.08 -19.49 -5.48
CA ALA A 8 12.41 -18.83 -4.24
C ALA A 8 11.13 -18.15 -3.76
N VAL A 9 10.39 -18.85 -2.91
CA VAL A 9 9.28 -18.31 -2.15
C VAL A 9 9.83 -17.12 -1.40
N ASP A 10 9.28 -15.93 -1.64
CA ASP A 10 9.67 -14.75 -0.88
C ASP A 10 9.44 -15.08 0.60
N PRO A 11 10.43 -14.97 1.49
CA PRO A 11 10.27 -15.33 2.90
C PRO A 11 9.17 -14.51 3.61
N THR A 12 8.73 -13.39 3.02
CA THR A 12 7.56 -12.61 3.49
C THR A 12 6.20 -13.20 3.09
N LEU A 13 6.18 -14.13 2.13
CA LEU A 13 4.99 -14.83 1.64
C LEU A 13 5.04 -16.34 1.86
N ASP A 14 6.06 -16.84 2.57
CA ASP A 14 6.16 -18.23 2.98
C ASP A 14 5.14 -18.50 4.11
N PRO A 15 4.15 -19.39 3.90
CA PRO A 15 3.16 -19.73 4.93
C PRO A 15 3.77 -20.45 6.16
N THR A 16 5.02 -20.90 6.08
CA THR A 16 5.77 -21.52 7.20
C THR A 16 6.73 -20.55 7.90
N ALA A 17 6.96 -19.35 7.36
CA ALA A 17 7.73 -18.32 8.02
C ALA A 17 6.90 -17.71 9.16
N GLN A 18 7.21 -18.11 10.40
CA GLN A 18 6.72 -17.47 11.61
C GLN A 18 7.38 -16.08 11.73
N GLN A 19 6.89 -15.10 10.98
CA GLN A 19 7.12 -13.70 11.32
C GLN A 19 6.16 -13.33 12.44
N GLU A 20 6.67 -12.75 13.53
CA GLU A 20 5.81 -12.10 14.53
C GLU A 20 4.87 -11.14 13.79
N PRO A 21 3.57 -11.08 14.15
CA PRO A 21 2.63 -10.18 13.49
C PRO A 21 3.07 -8.73 13.76
N GLN A 22 3.82 -8.16 12.81
CA GLN A 22 4.20 -6.76 12.83
C GLN A 22 3.03 -5.95 12.31
N ARG A 23 2.37 -5.22 13.21
CA ARG A 23 1.37 -4.23 12.79
C ARG A 23 2.03 -3.14 11.96
N LEU A 24 1.50 -2.93 10.77
CA LEU A 24 1.91 -1.89 9.82
C LEU A 24 0.96 -0.71 9.87
N PHE A 25 -0.33 -0.94 10.11
CA PHE A 25 -1.26 0.14 10.36
C PHE A 25 -1.17 0.54 11.84
N PRO A 26 -0.90 1.83 12.14
CA PRO A 26 -1.01 2.32 13.50
C PRO A 26 -2.44 2.17 14.06
N ASP A 27 -2.60 2.42 15.35
CA ASP A 27 -3.95 2.55 15.89
C ASP A 27 -4.61 3.84 15.36
N ALA A 28 -5.89 3.76 15.02
CA ALA A 28 -6.63 4.90 14.49
C ALA A 28 -6.75 6.00 15.56
N PRO A 29 -6.53 7.28 15.19
CA PRO A 29 -6.84 8.40 16.07
C PRO A 29 -8.33 8.41 16.42
N THR A 30 -8.67 8.79 17.65
CA THR A 30 -10.08 8.81 18.12
C THR A 30 -10.94 9.88 17.46
N ASP A 31 -10.33 10.95 16.97
CA ASP A 31 -11.03 12.17 16.54
C ASP A 31 -10.86 12.49 15.05
N GLU A 32 -10.31 11.56 14.26
CA GLU A 32 -10.11 11.75 12.82
C GLU A 32 -11.16 11.01 11.99
N PRO A 33 -11.63 11.60 10.87
CA PRO A 33 -12.45 10.85 9.93
C PRO A 33 -11.66 9.68 9.33
N VAL A 34 -12.41 8.65 8.94
CA VAL A 34 -11.86 7.46 8.31
C VAL A 34 -12.23 7.47 6.82
N TRP A 35 -11.26 7.07 6.01
CA TRP A 35 -11.42 6.81 4.59
C TRP A 35 -11.35 5.31 4.38
N THR A 36 -12.36 4.78 3.70
CA THR A 36 -12.30 3.44 3.14
C THR A 36 -11.48 3.49 1.86
N VAL A 37 -10.37 2.76 1.88
CA VAL A 37 -9.61 2.41 0.70
C VAL A 37 -10.31 1.28 -0.01
N ALA A 38 -10.61 1.48 -1.30
CA ALA A 38 -11.11 0.42 -2.17
C ALA A 38 -10.18 0.26 -3.38
N HIS A 39 -9.50 -0.88 -3.47
CA HIS A 39 -8.58 -1.16 -4.57
C HIS A 39 -8.88 -2.51 -5.24
N THR A 40 -9.18 -2.48 -6.53
CA THR A 40 -9.29 -3.70 -7.34
C THR A 40 -7.95 -4.05 -7.99
N VAL A 41 -7.47 -5.26 -7.72
CA VAL A 41 -6.24 -5.82 -8.27
C VAL A 41 -6.54 -7.19 -8.84
N MET A 42 -6.25 -7.39 -10.13
CA MET A 42 -6.51 -8.66 -10.82
C MET A 42 -7.94 -9.21 -10.61
N GLY A 43 -8.93 -8.32 -10.56
CA GLY A 43 -10.34 -8.67 -10.35
C GLY A 43 -10.72 -8.99 -8.89
N GLN A 44 -9.78 -8.96 -7.95
CA GLN A 44 -10.04 -9.08 -6.52
C GLN A 44 -10.12 -7.69 -5.88
N SER A 45 -11.11 -7.48 -5.02
CA SER A 45 -11.27 -6.21 -4.29
C SER A 45 -10.60 -6.31 -2.93
N ILE A 46 -9.79 -5.30 -2.61
CA ILE A 46 -9.13 -5.14 -1.31
C ILE A 46 -9.71 -3.87 -0.70
N SER A 47 -10.34 -4.02 0.47
CA SER A 47 -10.93 -2.90 1.21
C SER A 47 -10.38 -2.85 2.62
N PHE A 48 -10.02 -1.65 3.07
CA PHE A 48 -9.58 -1.39 4.45
C PHE A 48 -9.72 0.08 4.77
N ASP A 49 -9.71 0.39 6.06
CA ASP A 49 -9.92 1.73 6.57
C ASP A 49 -8.58 2.38 6.96
N VAL A 50 -8.45 3.66 6.65
CA VAL A 50 -7.30 4.50 6.99
C VAL A 50 -7.79 5.88 7.42
N TRP A 51 -6.99 6.63 8.18
CA TRP A 51 -7.32 7.99 8.58
C TRP A 51 -6.47 9.01 7.81
N ARG A 52 -6.92 10.27 7.81
CA ARG A 52 -6.33 11.31 6.96
C ARG A 52 -4.87 11.53 7.25
N SER A 53 -4.49 11.60 8.53
CA SER A 53 -3.10 11.89 8.88
C SER A 53 -2.14 10.79 8.40
N LEU A 54 -2.56 9.51 8.39
CA LEU A 54 -1.74 8.44 7.81
C LEU A 54 -1.55 8.61 6.29
N ILE A 55 -2.62 8.95 5.55
CA ILE A 55 -2.51 9.20 4.10
C ILE A 55 -1.53 10.36 3.85
N LYS A 56 -1.63 11.45 4.62
CA LYS A 56 -0.73 12.59 4.50
C LYS A 56 0.72 12.23 4.80
N THR A 57 0.97 11.49 5.88
CA THR A 57 2.33 11.04 6.24
C THR A 57 2.94 10.24 5.11
N GLU A 58 2.24 9.26 4.57
CA GLU A 58 2.75 8.46 3.43
C GLU A 58 2.93 9.32 2.17
N MET A 59 2.08 10.31 1.92
CA MET A 59 2.27 11.26 0.80
C MET A 59 3.58 12.04 0.94
N VAL A 60 3.88 12.53 2.14
CA VAL A 60 5.12 13.25 2.44
C VAL A 60 6.32 12.32 2.35
N ASP A 61 6.26 11.13 2.95
CA ASP A 61 7.33 10.14 2.91
C ASP A 61 7.70 9.76 1.47
N GLN A 62 6.69 9.47 0.63
CA GLN A 62 6.92 9.21 -0.79
C GLN A 62 7.47 10.42 -1.54
N SER A 63 7.08 11.62 -1.14
CA SER A 63 7.59 12.85 -1.73
C SER A 63 9.08 13.00 -1.45
N ASP A 64 9.58 12.60 -0.28
CA ASP A 64 10.99 12.75 0.12
C ASP A 64 11.93 11.74 -0.56
N ILE A 65 11.40 10.60 -0.99
CA ILE A 65 12.18 9.59 -1.71
C ILE A 65 12.57 10.07 -3.11
N LYS A 66 13.85 9.92 -3.48
CA LYS A 66 14.33 10.22 -4.84
C LYS A 66 13.54 9.42 -5.88
N SER A 67 13.09 10.09 -6.95
CA SER A 67 12.15 9.52 -7.96
C SER A 67 12.52 8.12 -8.48
N ASN A 68 13.80 7.87 -8.81
CA ASN A 68 14.23 6.56 -9.28
C ASN A 68 14.09 5.46 -8.22
N HIS A 69 14.39 5.78 -6.96
CA HIS A 69 14.25 4.85 -5.84
C HIS A 69 12.77 4.59 -5.52
N ARG A 70 11.95 5.65 -5.51
CA ARG A 70 10.50 5.55 -5.36
C ARG A 70 9.91 4.60 -6.41
N LYS A 71 10.24 4.80 -7.69
CA LYS A 71 9.80 3.91 -8.79
C LYS A 71 10.22 2.45 -8.59
N ALA A 72 11.41 2.21 -8.04
CA ALA A 72 11.88 0.86 -7.75
C ALA A 72 11.07 0.20 -6.62
N ILE A 73 10.81 0.94 -5.54
CA ILE A 73 9.94 0.51 -4.43
C ILE A 73 8.56 0.15 -4.97
N LEU A 74 7.92 1.07 -5.71
CA LEU A 74 6.57 0.88 -6.24
C LEU A 74 6.45 -0.35 -7.14
N ARG A 75 7.42 -0.57 -8.03
CA ARG A 75 7.46 -1.77 -8.88
C ARG A 75 7.58 -3.06 -8.05
N LYS A 76 8.33 -3.03 -6.94
CA LYS A 76 8.44 -4.17 -6.04
C LYS A 76 7.13 -4.37 -5.28
N THR A 77 6.56 -3.31 -4.73
CA THR A 77 5.27 -3.31 -4.01
C THR A 77 4.14 -3.87 -4.88
N GLU A 78 4.03 -3.42 -6.14
CA GLU A 78 3.02 -3.92 -7.08
C GLU A 78 3.21 -5.41 -7.40
N LYS A 79 4.46 -5.86 -7.59
CA LYS A 79 4.75 -7.29 -7.78
C LYS A 79 4.36 -8.14 -6.57
N THR A 80 4.66 -7.67 -5.35
CA THR A 80 4.29 -8.38 -4.11
C THR A 80 2.78 -8.43 -3.94
N LEU A 81 2.08 -7.33 -4.21
CA LEU A 81 0.61 -7.27 -4.19
C LEU A 81 -0.02 -8.25 -5.19
N HIS A 82 0.47 -8.28 -6.44
CA HIS A 82 0.01 -9.24 -7.45
C HIS A 82 0.24 -10.69 -7.04
N ARG A 83 1.36 -10.99 -6.37
CA ARG A 83 1.63 -12.35 -5.87
C ARG A 83 0.65 -12.75 -4.77
N ALA A 84 0.40 -11.87 -3.79
CA ALA A 84 -0.57 -12.13 -2.72
C ALA A 84 -1.97 -12.40 -3.29
N VAL A 85 -2.42 -11.59 -4.25
CA VAL A 85 -3.71 -11.79 -4.94
C VAL A 85 -3.76 -13.11 -5.71
N LYS A 86 -2.68 -13.50 -6.39
CA LYS A 86 -2.58 -14.79 -7.11
C LYS A 86 -2.60 -16.01 -6.18
N ILE A 87 -1.98 -15.92 -5.00
CA ILE A 87 -2.05 -16.97 -3.97
C ILE A 87 -3.51 -17.17 -3.53
N GLY A 88 -4.24 -16.06 -3.42
CA GLY A 88 -5.64 -15.98 -3.04
C GLY A 88 -5.78 -15.45 -1.62
N MET A 89 -6.53 -14.35 -1.46
CA MET A 89 -6.65 -13.60 -0.20
C MET A 89 -7.09 -14.47 0.99
N GLY A 90 -7.96 -15.46 0.77
CA GLY A 90 -8.41 -16.37 1.82
C GLY A 90 -7.36 -17.38 2.32
N LYS A 91 -6.19 -17.46 1.69
CA LYS A 91 -5.07 -18.32 2.13
C LYS A 91 -3.98 -17.55 2.90
N LEU A 92 -4.08 -16.22 2.94
CA LEU A 92 -3.11 -15.39 3.63
C LEU A 92 -3.39 -15.41 5.13
N ASN A 93 -2.33 -15.49 5.94
CA ASN A 93 -2.45 -15.26 7.37
C ASN A 93 -2.64 -13.76 7.67
N GLU A 94 -2.85 -13.40 8.95
CA GLU A 94 -3.13 -12.02 9.36
C GLU A 94 -2.00 -11.05 8.97
N ALA A 95 -0.74 -11.41 9.24
CA ALA A 95 0.42 -10.59 8.90
C ALA A 95 0.56 -10.38 7.38
N GLN A 96 0.34 -11.43 6.58
CA GLN A 96 0.35 -11.35 5.12
C GLN A 96 -0.80 -10.52 4.58
N MET A 97 -1.98 -10.61 5.19
CA MET A 97 -3.13 -9.78 4.86
C MET A 97 -2.85 -8.31 5.16
N GLU A 98 -2.25 -8.02 6.31
CA GLU A 98 -1.85 -6.68 6.70
C GLU A 98 -0.81 -6.09 5.74
N GLN A 99 0.24 -6.85 5.41
CA GLN A 99 1.22 -6.47 4.38
C GLN A 99 0.56 -6.23 3.02
N THR A 100 -0.46 -7.01 2.66
CA THR A 100 -1.19 -6.86 1.41
C THR A 100 -1.98 -5.55 1.37
N ARG A 101 -2.65 -5.21 2.47
CA ARG A 101 -3.34 -3.92 2.62
C ARG A 101 -2.36 -2.75 2.59
N TRP A 102 -1.23 -2.87 3.27
CA TRP A 102 -0.17 -1.85 3.26
C TRP A 102 0.40 -1.62 1.84
N ASN A 103 0.65 -2.70 1.09
CA ASN A 103 1.08 -2.59 -0.30
C ASN A 103 0.06 -1.87 -1.19
N ALA A 104 -1.23 -2.16 -1.01
CA ALA A 104 -2.31 -1.49 -1.71
C ALA A 104 -2.40 0.00 -1.33
N PHE A 105 -2.20 0.32 -0.05
CA PHE A 105 -2.15 1.68 0.48
C PHE A 105 -1.06 2.52 -0.19
N ILE A 106 0.19 2.04 -0.20
CA ILE A 106 1.33 2.73 -0.85
C ILE A 106 1.01 3.06 -2.32
N ILE A 107 0.45 2.10 -3.06
CA ILE A 107 0.13 2.26 -4.49
C ILE A 107 -0.97 3.30 -4.70
N LEU A 108 -1.99 3.33 -3.85
CA LEU A 108 -3.06 4.32 -3.95
C LEU A 108 -2.60 5.72 -3.58
N VAL A 109 -1.75 5.85 -2.57
CA VAL A 109 -1.10 7.13 -2.24
C VAL A 109 -0.27 7.64 -3.42
N ASP A 110 0.47 6.76 -4.10
CA ASP A 110 1.18 7.16 -5.33
C ASP A 110 0.23 7.68 -6.40
N ARG A 111 -0.86 6.95 -6.65
CA ARG A 111 -1.85 7.35 -7.66
C ARG A 111 -2.48 8.71 -7.33
N ALA A 112 -2.80 8.95 -6.05
CA ALA A 112 -3.31 10.23 -5.58
C ALA A 112 -2.27 11.36 -5.73
N LEU A 113 -0.99 11.09 -5.44
CA LEU A 113 0.10 12.05 -5.68
C LEU A 113 0.27 12.38 -7.16
N GLY A 114 0.27 11.36 -8.03
CA GLY A 114 0.53 11.48 -9.45
C GLY A 114 1.78 12.33 -9.75
N ASN A 115 1.62 13.35 -10.59
CA ASN A 115 2.71 14.26 -10.96
C ASN A 115 2.95 15.38 -9.93
N ASN A 116 2.22 15.41 -8.82
CA ASN A 116 2.32 16.46 -7.79
C ASN A 116 3.34 16.14 -6.68
N HIS A 117 4.01 14.98 -6.71
CA HIS A 117 4.96 14.56 -5.66
C HIS A 117 6.05 15.59 -5.32
N LEU A 118 6.55 16.39 -6.27
CA LEU A 118 7.51 17.46 -5.96
C LEU A 118 6.87 18.74 -5.41
N LYS A 119 5.59 18.98 -5.71
CA LYS A 119 4.85 20.17 -5.26
C LYS A 119 4.42 20.05 -3.81
N VAL A 120 4.01 18.84 -3.42
CA VAL A 120 3.61 18.52 -2.05
C VAL A 120 4.72 18.86 -1.03
N ARG A 121 6.00 18.69 -1.40
CA ARG A 121 7.14 19.07 -0.54
C ARG A 121 7.13 20.54 -0.07
N GLY A 122 6.48 21.42 -0.82
CA GLY A 122 6.43 22.85 -0.54
C GLY A 122 5.04 23.36 -0.16
N ASP A 123 4.03 22.48 -0.13
CA ASP A 123 2.63 22.87 0.09
C ASP A 123 1.82 21.69 0.66
N ASP A 124 1.77 21.60 1.98
CA ASP A 124 0.99 20.58 2.69
C ASP A 124 -0.51 20.67 2.42
N SER A 125 -1.03 21.84 2.05
CA SER A 125 -2.46 22.02 1.72
C SER A 125 -2.84 21.30 0.43
N LEU A 126 -1.87 21.04 -0.45
CA LEU A 126 -2.06 20.24 -1.65
C LEU A 126 -2.35 18.77 -1.32
N CYS A 127 -1.82 18.23 -0.22
CA CYS A 127 -2.16 16.87 0.20
C CYS A 127 -3.66 16.72 0.44
N ASP A 128 -4.28 17.69 1.12
CA ASP A 128 -5.71 17.65 1.41
C ASP A 128 -6.54 17.58 0.13
N ALA A 129 -6.26 18.47 -0.82
CA ALA A 129 -6.97 18.52 -2.09
C ALA A 129 -6.80 17.22 -2.90
N LEU A 130 -5.60 16.63 -2.88
CA LEU A 130 -5.32 15.37 -3.59
C LEU A 130 -6.02 14.17 -2.94
N ILE A 131 -6.12 14.13 -1.61
CA ILE A 131 -6.86 13.09 -0.90
C ILE A 131 -8.34 13.17 -1.24
N ASP A 132 -8.93 14.36 -1.21
CA ASP A 132 -10.36 14.55 -1.47
C ASP A 132 -10.75 14.29 -2.94
N ALA A 133 -9.81 14.45 -3.87
CA ALA A 133 -10.01 14.21 -5.30
C ALA A 133 -9.71 12.76 -5.74
N ALA A 134 -9.15 11.92 -4.87
CA ALA A 134 -8.71 10.59 -5.24
C ALA A 134 -9.87 9.57 -5.18
N ASP A 135 -10.25 9.02 -6.32
CA ASP A 135 -11.34 8.04 -6.45
C ASP A 135 -11.18 6.79 -5.56
N GLY A 136 -9.94 6.45 -5.17
CA GLY A 136 -9.63 5.30 -4.33
C GLY A 136 -9.75 5.53 -2.82
N PHE A 137 -9.94 6.78 -2.39
CA PHE A 137 -10.15 7.15 -0.99
C PHE A 137 -11.57 7.66 -0.81
N GLN A 138 -12.44 6.81 -0.27
CA GLN A 138 -13.84 7.17 -0.05
C GLN A 138 -14.05 7.49 1.42
N LYS A 139 -14.54 8.69 1.73
CA LYS A 139 -14.89 9.05 3.11
C LYS A 139 -16.00 8.11 3.59
N ALA A 140 -15.76 7.41 4.69
CA ALA A 140 -16.73 6.51 5.32
C ALA A 140 -17.88 7.28 5.99
#